data_AF-A0A3E4TKQ6-F1
#
_entry.id   AF-A0A3E4TKQ6-F1
#
_cell.length_a   1.000
_cell.length_b   1.000
_cell.length_c   1.000
_cell.angle_alpha   90.00
_cell.angle_beta   90.00
_cell.angle_gamma   90.00
#
_symmetry.space_group_name_H-M   'P 1'
#
loop_
_entity.id
_entity.type
_entity.pdbx_description
1 polymer ?
#
loop_
_entity_poly.entity_id
_entity_poly.type
_entity_poly.pdbx_seq_one_letter_code
_entity_poly.pdbx_strand_id
1 'polypeptide(L)'
;MHRNWVMKKNRHYIQIFSAFLFNSYLLGFRDKTIFKGKTKMACVPILNCYSCPSALGACPIGALQASLGDINNKTAFYVLGTIMLFGILVGRLICGFLCLFGFIQDLLYKIPTKKISISAWLDKKLRFVKYIIFISFVIIFPMVLTNKYGLGAPYFCKLICPAGMLEGGIPLVLMSSTLKETIGFLYYWKFCILVRSVYKELHADHETGAADNK
;
A
#
# COMPACT_ATOMS: atom_id res chain seq x y z
N MET A 1 -6.54 -12.02 -17.18
CA MET A 1 -7.33 -11.95 -15.92
C MET A 1 -8.56 -11.09 -16.22
N HIS A 2 -9.74 -11.72 -16.39
CA HIS A 2 -10.98 -11.07 -16.86
C HIS A 2 -11.43 -9.93 -15.91
N ARG A 3 -11.20 -8.67 -16.31
CA ARG A 3 -11.88 -7.50 -15.75
C ARG A 3 -13.15 -7.29 -16.59
N ASN A 4 -14.27 -7.88 -16.17
CA ASN A 4 -15.57 -7.62 -16.81
C ASN A 4 -15.89 -6.11 -16.72
N TRP A 5 -16.12 -5.52 -17.89
CA TRP A 5 -16.20 -4.07 -18.12
C TRP A 5 -17.46 -3.42 -17.50
N VAL A 6 -18.51 -4.20 -17.26
CA VAL A 6 -19.82 -3.77 -16.74
C VAL A 6 -19.77 -3.26 -15.29
N MET A 7 -18.76 -3.63 -14.49
CA MET A 7 -18.61 -3.19 -13.10
C MET A 7 -17.91 -1.81 -12.94
N LYS A 8 -17.46 -1.16 -14.02
CA LYS A 8 -16.59 0.04 -13.96
C LYS A 8 -17.23 1.29 -13.35
N LYS A 9 -18.52 1.56 -13.60
CA LYS A 9 -19.16 2.82 -13.16
C LYS A 9 -19.48 2.80 -11.66
N ASN A 10 -20.00 1.68 -11.14
CA ASN A 10 -20.34 1.54 -9.72
C ASN A 10 -19.12 1.36 -8.82
N ARG A 11 -18.02 0.80 -9.36
CA ARG A 11 -16.78 0.58 -8.62
C ARG A 11 -16.13 1.87 -8.12
N HIS A 12 -16.17 2.96 -8.91
CA HIS A 12 -15.57 4.23 -8.49
C HIS A 12 -16.32 4.88 -7.33
N TYR A 13 -17.64 4.75 -7.26
CA TYR A 13 -18.40 5.23 -6.10
C TYR A 13 -18.01 4.47 -4.83
N ILE A 14 -17.86 3.14 -4.90
CA ILE A 14 -17.41 2.33 -3.77
C ILE A 14 -15.99 2.73 -3.34
N GLN A 15 -15.09 2.96 -4.31
CA GLN A 15 -13.72 3.39 -4.04
C GLN A 15 -13.66 4.77 -3.39
N ILE A 16 -14.43 5.74 -3.88
CA ILE A 16 -14.51 7.10 -3.31
C ILE A 16 -15.10 7.05 -1.91
N PHE A 17 -16.20 6.31 -1.72
CA PHE A 17 -16.82 6.13 -0.42
C PHE A 17 -15.85 5.48 0.58
N SER A 18 -15.16 4.42 0.17
CA SER A 18 -14.18 3.73 1.01
C SER A 18 -12.97 4.62 1.33
N ALA A 19 -12.50 5.39 0.35
CA ALA A 19 -11.44 6.37 0.55
C ALA A 19 -11.85 7.37 1.62
N PHE A 20 -13.06 7.93 1.56
CA PHE A 20 -13.57 8.85 2.56
C PHE A 20 -13.73 8.17 3.92
N LEU A 21 -14.31 6.96 3.97
CA LEU A 21 -14.53 6.22 5.21
C LEU A 21 -13.23 5.97 5.98
N PHE A 22 -12.15 5.59 5.29
CA PHE A 22 -10.86 5.28 5.92
C PHE A 22 -9.90 6.48 5.99
N ASN A 23 -10.21 7.58 5.29
CA ASN A 23 -9.39 8.80 5.22
C ASN A 23 -10.19 10.11 5.39
N SER A 24 -11.16 10.17 6.30
CA SER A 24 -11.98 11.39 6.50
C SER A 24 -11.36 12.45 7.41
N TYR A 25 -10.18 12.21 8.02
CA TYR A 25 -9.54 13.20 8.90
C TYR A 25 -8.86 14.34 8.10
N LEU A 26 -9.66 15.20 7.48
CA LEU A 26 -9.17 16.30 6.65
C LEU A 26 -8.44 17.38 7.46
N LEU A 27 -8.72 17.48 8.77
CA LEU A 27 -8.02 18.38 9.69
C LEU A 27 -6.51 18.11 9.73
N GLY A 28 -6.07 16.87 9.49
CA GLY A 28 -4.64 16.54 9.42
C GLY A 28 -3.92 17.28 8.29
N PHE A 29 -4.59 17.50 7.15
CA PHE A 29 -4.05 18.30 6.05
C PHE A 29 -3.98 19.80 6.38
N ARG A 30 -4.94 20.31 7.15
CA ARG A 30 -4.95 21.72 7.54
C ARG A 30 -3.91 22.02 8.62
N ASP A 31 -3.90 21.18 9.65
CA ASP A 31 -3.11 21.41 10.86
C ASP A 31 -1.68 20.83 10.73
N LYS A 32 -1.37 20.20 9.59
CA LYS A 32 -0.06 19.59 9.28
C LYS A 32 0.35 18.52 10.29
N THR A 33 -0.63 17.84 10.86
CA THR A 33 -0.44 16.81 11.87
C THR A 33 -0.92 15.46 11.39
N ILE A 34 -0.33 14.41 11.94
CA ILE A 34 -0.79 13.04 11.76
C ILE A 34 -1.92 12.79 12.76
N PHE A 35 -3.03 12.21 12.31
CA PHE A 35 -4.09 11.77 13.20
C PHE A 35 -3.55 10.81 14.27
N LYS A 36 -3.85 11.05 15.55
CA LYS A 36 -3.40 10.24 16.71
C LYS A 36 -4.56 9.59 17.47
N GLY A 37 -5.79 9.65 16.95
CA GLY A 37 -6.94 9.08 17.63
C GLY A 37 -6.91 7.54 17.69
N LYS A 38 -7.69 6.98 18.63
CA LYS A 38 -7.70 5.53 18.93
C LYS A 38 -8.05 4.65 17.73
N THR A 39 -8.86 5.14 16.80
CA THR A 39 -9.24 4.37 15.60
C THR A 39 -8.03 3.99 14.74
N LYS A 40 -6.92 4.74 14.83
CA LYS A 40 -5.70 4.47 14.08
C LYS A 40 -5.00 3.18 14.49
N MET A 41 -5.34 2.66 15.67
CA MET A 41 -4.87 1.35 16.14
C MET A 41 -5.64 0.18 15.49
N ALA A 42 -6.81 0.44 14.89
CA ALA A 42 -7.58 -0.58 14.21
C ALA A 42 -6.99 -0.86 12.81
N CYS A 43 -6.77 -2.14 12.52
CA CYS A 43 -6.40 -2.59 11.18
C CYS A 43 -7.60 -2.51 10.25
N VAL A 44 -7.48 -1.73 9.19
CA VAL A 44 -8.47 -1.67 8.11
C VAL A 44 -7.99 -2.55 6.96
N PRO A 45 -8.85 -3.25 6.22
CA PRO A 45 -8.39 -4.22 5.21
C PRO A 45 -7.61 -3.60 4.03
N ILE A 46 -7.40 -2.29 3.98
CA ILE A 46 -6.74 -1.57 2.90
C ILE A 46 -5.27 -1.23 3.19
N LEU A 47 -4.51 -0.92 2.14
CA LEU A 47 -3.21 -0.25 2.31
C LEU A 47 -3.48 1.19 2.74
N ASN A 48 -3.29 1.47 4.03
CA ASN A 48 -3.38 2.81 4.60
C ASN A 48 -2.07 3.18 5.31
N CYS A 49 -1.46 4.30 4.94
CA CYS A 49 -0.21 4.70 5.57
C CYS A 49 -0.44 5.22 7.00
N TYR A 50 0.28 4.68 8.00
CA TYR A 50 0.22 5.21 9.36
C TYR A 50 0.64 6.69 9.43
N SER A 51 1.56 7.12 8.57
CA SER A 51 1.98 8.51 8.47
C SER A 51 1.04 9.39 7.64
N CYS A 52 0.00 8.85 7.01
CA CYS A 52 -0.96 9.67 6.26
C CYS A 52 -1.71 10.61 7.23
N PRO A 53 -1.79 11.93 6.94
CA PRO A 53 -2.52 12.88 7.77
C PRO A 53 -3.99 12.50 7.93
N SER A 54 -4.64 12.04 6.86
CA SER A 54 -6.08 11.72 6.85
C SER A 54 -6.44 10.33 7.33
N ALA A 55 -5.48 9.42 7.48
CA ALA A 55 -5.74 8.02 7.80
C ALA A 55 -6.33 7.83 9.20
N LEU A 56 -7.54 7.28 9.24
CA LEU A 56 -8.25 6.92 10.47
C LEU A 56 -7.91 5.50 10.97
N GLY A 57 -7.32 4.64 10.15
CA GLY A 57 -6.98 3.25 10.47
C GLY A 57 -5.59 2.86 9.95
N ALA A 58 -5.05 1.76 10.44
CA ALA A 58 -3.72 1.26 10.05
C ALA A 58 -3.78 0.21 8.93
N CYS A 59 -2.76 0.21 8.07
CA CYS A 59 -2.51 -0.92 7.17
C CYS A 59 -2.15 -2.18 7.96
N PRO A 60 -2.74 -3.34 7.65
CA PRO A 60 -2.47 -4.58 8.35
C PRO A 60 -1.05 -5.07 8.13
N ILE A 61 -0.43 -4.80 6.97
CA ILE A 61 0.99 -5.11 6.73
C ILE A 61 1.88 -4.29 7.66
N GLY A 62 1.64 -2.98 7.76
CA GLY A 62 2.43 -2.11 8.64
C GLY A 62 2.23 -2.47 10.12
N ALA A 63 0.99 -2.74 10.54
CA ALA A 63 0.65 -3.19 11.88
C ALA A 63 1.28 -4.54 12.21
N LEU A 64 1.38 -5.45 11.24
CA LEU A 64 2.02 -6.74 11.41
C LEU A 64 3.52 -6.55 11.67
N GLN A 65 4.19 -5.72 10.87
CA GLN A 65 5.61 -5.44 11.07
C GLN A 65 5.89 -4.76 12.42
N ALA A 66 5.03 -3.82 12.82
CA ALA A 66 5.15 -3.16 14.11
C ALA A 66 4.91 -4.15 15.27
N SER A 67 4.00 -5.10 15.10
CA SER A 67 3.73 -6.13 16.12
C SER A 67 4.84 -7.16 16.20
N LEU A 68 5.36 -7.63 15.06
CA LEU A 68 6.48 -8.61 14.99
C LEU A 68 7.82 -8.02 15.44
N GLY A 69 7.98 -6.71 15.28
CA GLY A 69 9.14 -5.97 15.77
C GLY A 69 9.03 -5.56 17.23
N ASP A 70 7.93 -5.86 17.93
CA ASP A 70 7.77 -5.54 19.36
C ASP A 70 8.18 -6.74 20.23
N ILE A 71 8.80 -6.46 21.38
CA ILE A 71 9.35 -7.49 22.26
C ILE A 71 8.25 -8.36 22.89
N ASN A 72 7.06 -7.79 23.06
CA ASN A 72 5.93 -8.46 23.70
C ASN A 72 5.03 -9.19 22.70
N ASN A 73 5.10 -8.87 21.40
CA ASN A 73 4.30 -9.46 20.31
C ASN A 73 2.77 -9.56 20.56
N LYS A 74 2.22 -8.86 21.57
CA LYS A 74 0.85 -9.08 22.09
C LYS A 74 -0.23 -8.82 21.04
N THR A 75 0.03 -7.92 20.10
CA THR A 75 -0.92 -7.52 19.06
C THR A 75 -0.78 -8.33 17.76
N ALA A 76 0.23 -9.21 17.63
CA ALA A 76 0.48 -9.95 16.40
C ALA A 76 -0.69 -10.87 16.02
N PHE A 77 -1.29 -11.56 16.99
CA PHE A 77 -2.44 -12.44 16.76
C PHE A 77 -3.68 -11.69 16.26
N TYR A 78 -3.95 -10.48 16.81
CA TYR A 78 -5.03 -9.62 16.33
C TYR A 78 -4.82 -9.22 14.86
N VAL A 79 -3.61 -8.81 14.51
CA VAL A 79 -3.30 -8.38 13.15
C VAL A 79 -3.36 -9.55 12.17
N LEU A 80 -2.78 -10.71 12.54
CA LEU A 80 -2.83 -11.93 11.73
C LEU A 80 -4.27 -12.42 11.54
N GLY A 81 -5.08 -12.44 12.61
CA GLY A 81 -6.49 -12.79 12.53
C GLY A 81 -7.27 -11.86 11.60
N THR A 82 -6.98 -10.55 11.65
CA THR A 82 -7.59 -9.56 10.73
C THR A 82 -7.19 -9.82 9.28
N ILE A 83 -5.91 -10.08 9.00
CA ILE A 83 -5.41 -10.41 7.65
C ILE A 83 -6.07 -11.70 7.14
N MET A 84 -6.16 -12.73 7.98
CA MET A 84 -6.72 -14.02 7.63
C MET A 84 -8.22 -13.93 7.36
N LEU A 85 -8.97 -13.25 8.24
CA LEU A 85 -10.41 -13.05 8.11
C LEU A 85 -10.75 -12.36 6.78
N PHE A 86 -10.15 -11.20 6.53
CA PHE A 86 -10.39 -10.45 5.30
C PHE A 86 -9.81 -11.13 4.06
N GLY A 87 -8.69 -11.85 4.21
CA GLY A 87 -8.07 -12.63 3.15
C GLY A 87 -8.94 -13.79 2.67
N ILE A 88 -9.61 -14.50 3.58
CA ILE A 88 -10.53 -15.60 3.26
C ILE A 88 -11.86 -15.07 2.71
N LEU A 89 -12.46 -14.07 3.37
CA LEU A 89 -13.80 -13.58 3.02
C LEU A 89 -13.81 -12.79 1.70
N VAL A 90 -12.83 -11.92 1.51
CA VAL A 90 -12.87 -10.88 0.46
C VAL A 90 -11.67 -10.96 -0.47
N GLY A 91 -10.55 -11.50 0.01
CA GLY A 91 -9.34 -11.77 -0.77
C GLY A 91 -8.86 -10.54 -1.54
N ARG A 92 -8.65 -10.70 -2.86
CA ARG A 92 -8.09 -9.64 -3.71
C ARG A 92 -9.08 -8.52 -4.06
N LEU A 93 -10.37 -8.69 -3.74
CA LEU A 93 -11.39 -7.68 -4.05
C LEU A 93 -11.16 -6.39 -3.25
N ILE A 94 -10.58 -6.50 -2.06
CA ILE A 94 -10.29 -5.34 -1.20
C ILE A 94 -9.39 -4.31 -1.91
N CYS A 95 -8.27 -4.76 -2.48
CA CYS A 95 -7.33 -3.88 -3.17
C CYS A 95 -7.97 -3.23 -4.40
N GLY A 96 -8.93 -3.91 -5.03
CA GLY A 96 -9.64 -3.41 -6.21
C GLY A 96 -10.78 -2.45 -5.88
N PHE A 97 -11.51 -2.62 -4.78
CA PHE A 97 -12.75 -1.89 -4.52
C PHE A 97 -12.66 -0.90 -3.35
N LEU A 98 -11.85 -1.20 -2.33
CA LEU A 98 -11.83 -0.44 -1.08
C LEU A 98 -10.56 0.42 -0.94
N CYS A 99 -9.45 -0.01 -1.55
CA CYS A 99 -8.15 0.62 -1.36
C CYS A 99 -7.98 1.90 -2.20
N LEU A 100 -7.59 3.01 -1.55
CA LEU A 100 -7.29 4.28 -2.20
C LEU A 100 -6.14 4.15 -3.21
N PHE A 101 -5.07 3.44 -2.84
CA PHE A 101 -3.96 3.17 -3.76
C PHE A 101 -4.42 2.42 -5.02
N GLY A 102 -5.34 1.46 -4.88
CA GLY A 102 -5.91 0.73 -6.02
C GLY A 102 -6.79 1.61 -6.92
N PHE A 103 -7.54 2.54 -6.33
CA PHE A 103 -8.29 3.54 -7.09
C PHE A 103 -7.37 4.44 -7.94
N ILE A 104 -6.26 4.89 -7.37
CA ILE A 104 -5.27 5.70 -8.09
C ILE A 104 -4.65 4.90 -9.23
N GLN A 105 -4.29 3.63 -9.01
CA GLN A 105 -3.79 2.75 -10.08
C GLN A 105 -4.81 2.57 -11.21
N ASP A 106 -6.09 2.37 -10.89
CA ASP A 106 -7.14 2.29 -11.91
C ASP A 106 -7.27 3.57 -12.74
N LEU A 107 -7.06 4.74 -12.12
CA LEU A 107 -7.12 6.04 -12.79
C LEU A 107 -5.91 6.22 -13.72
N LEU A 108 -4.71 5.90 -13.24
CA LEU A 108 -3.48 5.94 -14.04
C LEU A 108 -3.58 5.04 -15.28
N TYR A 109 -4.14 3.84 -15.14
CA TYR A 109 -4.31 2.92 -16.26
C TYR A 109 -5.23 3.45 -17.39
N LYS A 110 -6.12 4.39 -17.10
CA LYS A 110 -7.02 4.99 -18.11
C LYS A 110 -6.32 6.01 -19.00
N ILE A 111 -5.12 6.45 -18.63
CA ILE A 111 -4.36 7.43 -19.42
C ILE A 111 -3.90 6.77 -20.73
N PRO A 112 -4.14 7.38 -21.90
CA PRO A 112 -3.82 6.78 -23.20
C PRO A 112 -2.31 6.91 -23.49
N THR A 113 -1.52 5.99 -22.93
CA THR A 113 -0.08 5.85 -23.18
C THR A 113 0.23 4.58 -23.96
N LYS A 114 1.38 4.53 -24.65
CA LYS A 114 1.82 3.34 -25.39
C LYS A 114 2.04 2.17 -24.42
N LYS A 115 1.17 1.17 -24.47
CA LYS A 115 1.25 0.00 -23.59
C LYS A 115 2.27 -0.99 -24.10
N ILE A 116 2.98 -1.63 -23.17
CA ILE A 116 4.04 -2.61 -23.38
C ILE A 116 3.51 -3.94 -22.87
N SER A 117 3.45 -4.94 -23.76
CA SER A 117 3.09 -6.30 -23.37
C SER A 117 4.26 -6.97 -22.66
N ILE A 118 3.95 -7.67 -21.57
CA ILE A 118 4.91 -8.45 -20.79
C ILE A 118 4.69 -9.92 -21.15
N SER A 119 5.75 -10.66 -21.45
CA SER A 119 5.64 -12.09 -21.76
C SER A 119 5.09 -12.88 -20.56
N ALA A 120 4.29 -13.91 -20.83
CA ALA A 120 3.67 -14.75 -19.78
C ALA A 120 4.71 -15.37 -18.82
N TRP A 121 5.89 -15.71 -19.35
CA TRP A 121 7.02 -16.22 -18.55
C TRP A 121 7.51 -15.18 -17.53
N LEU A 122 7.62 -13.92 -17.95
CA LEU A 122 8.09 -12.84 -17.08
C LEU A 122 7.04 -12.52 -16.01
N ASP A 123 5.74 -12.51 -16.34
CA ASP A 123 4.66 -12.35 -15.34
C ASP A 123 4.71 -13.44 -14.26
N LYS A 124 4.94 -14.70 -14.64
CA LYS A 124 5.04 -15.81 -13.68
C LYS A 124 6.21 -15.60 -12.71
N LYS A 125 7.36 -15.13 -13.17
CA LYS A 125 8.52 -14.82 -12.31
C LYS A 125 8.26 -13.62 -11.40
N LEU A 126 7.66 -12.54 -11.92
CA LEU A 126 7.33 -11.36 -11.11
C LEU A 126 6.34 -11.68 -9.98
N ARG A 127 5.50 -12.70 -10.16
CA ARG A 127 4.60 -13.18 -9.12
C ARG A 127 5.31 -13.76 -7.91
N PHE A 128 6.51 -14.33 -8.07
CA PHE A 128 7.32 -14.83 -6.95
C PHE A 128 7.94 -13.71 -6.14
N VAL A 129 8.30 -12.59 -6.78
CA VAL A 129 8.95 -11.44 -6.13
C VAL A 129 8.12 -10.91 -4.97
N LYS A 130 6.78 -10.87 -5.09
CA LYS A 130 5.92 -10.39 -3.99
C LYS A 130 6.03 -11.26 -2.72
N TYR A 131 6.22 -12.57 -2.88
CA TYR A 131 6.37 -13.49 -1.74
C TYR A 131 7.74 -13.35 -1.10
N ILE A 132 8.79 -13.17 -1.92
CA ILE A 132 10.13 -12.88 -1.43
C ILE A 132 10.12 -11.59 -0.60
N ILE A 133 9.54 -10.50 -1.14
CA ILE A 133 9.44 -9.22 -0.42
C ILE A 133 8.65 -9.37 0.88
N PHE A 134 7.54 -10.12 0.86
CA PHE A 134 6.74 -10.35 2.04
C PHE A 134 7.54 -11.09 3.12
N ILE A 135 8.13 -12.23 2.79
CA ILE A 135 8.90 -13.03 3.76
C ILE A 135 10.10 -12.23 4.28
N SER A 136 10.89 -11.60 3.41
CA SER A 136 12.10 -10.90 3.85
C SER A 136 11.81 -9.58 4.57
N PHE A 137 11.09 -8.65 3.94
CA PHE A 137 10.92 -7.28 4.47
C PHE A 137 9.76 -7.13 5.46
N VAL A 138 8.75 -8.02 5.43
CA VAL A 138 7.61 -7.95 6.35
C VAL A 138 7.82 -8.85 7.57
N ILE A 139 8.43 -10.03 7.41
CA ILE A 139 8.59 -11.00 8.51
C ILE A 139 10.03 -10.99 9.05
N ILE A 140 11.01 -11.40 8.23
CA ILE A 140 12.38 -11.66 8.72
C ILE A 140 13.05 -10.38 9.23
N PHE A 141 13.03 -9.29 8.45
CA PHE A 141 13.79 -8.08 8.79
C PHE A 141 13.31 -7.40 10.08
N PRO A 142 11.99 -7.19 10.33
CA PRO A 142 11.53 -6.65 11.60
C PRO A 142 11.91 -7.51 12.82
N MET A 143 11.98 -8.84 12.67
CA MET A 143 12.32 -9.75 13.77
C MET A 143 13.83 -9.83 14.04
N VAL A 144 14.66 -9.78 13.00
CA VAL A 144 16.12 -9.98 13.11
C VAL A 144 16.86 -8.66 13.33
N LEU A 145 16.45 -7.59 12.64
CA LEU A 145 17.12 -6.30 12.69
C LEU A 145 16.44 -5.38 13.70
N THR A 146 16.78 -5.58 14.97
CA THR A 146 16.26 -4.80 16.09
C THR A 146 17.21 -3.67 16.49
N ASN A 147 16.66 -2.62 17.07
CA ASN A 147 17.44 -1.52 17.62
C ASN A 147 17.97 -1.86 19.03
N LYS A 148 18.68 -0.92 19.66
CA LYS A 148 19.21 -1.06 21.03
C LYS A 148 18.15 -1.36 22.11
N TYR A 149 16.88 -1.13 21.80
CA TYR A 149 15.73 -1.37 22.68
C TYR A 149 15.00 -2.68 22.34
N GLY A 150 15.53 -3.50 21.43
CA GLY A 150 14.89 -4.73 20.98
C GLY A 150 13.71 -4.51 20.04
N LEU A 151 13.52 -3.30 19.51
CA LEU A 151 12.41 -2.96 18.60
C LEU A 151 12.84 -3.01 17.14
N GLY A 152 12.10 -3.78 16.34
CA GLY A 152 12.24 -3.88 14.89
C GLY A 152 11.58 -2.73 14.14
N ALA A 153 12.26 -2.20 13.12
CA ALA A 153 11.65 -1.20 12.25
C ALA A 153 10.67 -1.83 11.23
N PRO A 154 9.63 -1.11 10.79
CA PRO A 154 8.75 -1.59 9.72
C PRO A 154 9.43 -1.45 8.34
N TYR A 155 10.36 -2.35 8.03
CA TYR A 155 11.23 -2.32 6.84
C TYR A 155 10.50 -2.16 5.50
N PHE A 156 9.47 -2.96 5.20
CA PHE A 156 8.64 -2.76 4.01
C PHE A 156 8.04 -1.34 3.91
N CYS A 157 7.41 -0.82 4.97
CA CYS A 157 6.87 0.56 4.97
C CYS A 157 7.98 1.63 4.87
N LYS A 158 9.15 1.36 5.44
CA LYS A 158 10.32 2.24 5.44
C LYS A 158 11.03 2.29 4.09
N LEU A 159 11.10 1.18 3.35
CA LEU A 159 11.97 1.05 2.18
C LEU A 159 11.26 0.81 0.86
N ILE A 160 10.07 0.20 0.85
CA ILE A 160 9.46 -0.33 -0.38
C ILE A 160 8.08 0.27 -0.65
N CYS A 161 7.26 0.46 0.38
CA CYS A 161 5.83 0.73 0.21
C CYS A 161 5.54 2.02 -0.62
N PRO A 162 5.02 1.89 -1.86
CA PRO A 162 4.71 3.05 -2.69
C PRO A 162 3.45 3.77 -2.21
N ALA A 163 2.46 3.05 -1.66
CA ALA A 163 1.27 3.64 -1.06
C ALA A 163 1.61 4.61 0.08
N GLY A 164 2.58 4.23 0.93
CA GLY A 164 3.05 5.10 2.00
C GLY A 164 3.78 6.36 1.51
N MET A 165 4.44 6.29 0.35
CA MET A 165 5.02 7.48 -0.27
C MET A 165 3.94 8.41 -0.83
N LEU A 166 2.91 7.83 -1.45
CA LEU A 166 1.83 8.58 -2.09
C LEU A 166 0.89 9.25 -1.06
N GLU A 167 0.50 8.52 -0.01
CA GLU A 167 -0.48 9.00 0.99
C GLU A 167 0.15 9.79 2.13
N GLY A 168 1.39 9.47 2.52
CA GLY A 168 2.09 10.10 3.63
C GLY A 168 3.27 10.94 3.20
N GLY A 169 4.22 10.32 2.48
CA GLY A 169 5.50 10.93 2.13
C GLY A 169 5.37 12.26 1.38
N ILE A 170 4.68 12.25 0.24
CA ILE A 170 4.47 13.45 -0.59
C ILE A 170 3.67 14.52 0.18
N PRO A 171 2.49 14.23 0.75
CA PRO A 171 1.71 15.26 1.43
C PRO A 171 2.43 15.88 2.63
N LEU A 172 3.07 15.08 3.51
CA LEU A 172 3.75 15.64 4.69
C LEU A 172 4.90 16.56 4.33
N VAL A 173 5.71 16.18 3.34
CA VAL A 173 6.86 16.99 2.91
C VAL A 173 6.39 18.26 2.21
N LEU A 174 5.31 18.21 1.42
CA LEU A 174 4.77 19.43 0.79
C LEU A 174 4.24 20.43 1.84
N MET A 175 3.60 19.93 2.89
CA MET A 175 2.92 20.74 3.90
C MET A 175 3.84 21.34 4.97
N SER A 176 4.93 20.65 5.34
CA SER A 176 5.81 21.07 6.43
C SER A 176 7.19 21.49 5.93
N SER A 177 7.65 22.68 6.32
CA SER A 177 8.99 23.18 6.01
C SER A 177 10.08 22.34 6.71
N THR A 178 9.83 21.96 7.97
CA THR A 178 10.77 21.16 8.77
C THR A 178 11.08 19.79 8.15
N LEU A 179 10.09 19.11 7.55
CA LEU A 179 10.36 17.83 6.90
C LEU A 179 11.05 17.97 5.54
N LYS A 180 10.93 19.13 4.87
CA LYS A 180 11.70 19.41 3.64
C LYS A 180 13.19 19.43 3.92
N GLU A 181 13.59 19.96 5.07
CA GLU A 181 14.99 19.98 5.50
C GLU A 181 15.52 18.60 5.87
N THR A 182 14.63 17.66 6.20
CA THR A 182 14.97 16.26 6.53
C THR A 182 14.89 15.33 5.32
N ILE A 183 14.66 15.86 4.11
CA ILE A 183 14.68 15.06 2.89
C ILE A 183 16.08 14.46 2.72
N GLY A 184 16.13 13.14 2.69
CA GLY A 184 17.37 12.40 2.49
C GLY A 184 17.21 11.28 1.47
N PHE A 185 18.25 10.46 1.37
CA PHE A 185 18.32 9.34 0.45
C PHE A 185 17.06 8.44 0.47
N LEU A 186 16.55 8.11 1.67
CA LEU A 186 15.37 7.25 1.82
C LEU A 186 14.10 7.85 1.18
N TYR A 187 13.94 9.17 1.21
CA TYR A 187 12.80 9.83 0.58
C TYR A 187 12.86 9.68 -0.94
N TYR A 188 14.01 10.01 -1.55
CA TYR A 188 14.22 9.87 -2.98
C TYR A 188 14.12 8.41 -3.44
N TRP A 189 14.67 7.48 -2.67
CA TRP A 189 14.55 6.04 -2.95
C TRP A 189 13.08 5.60 -3.05
N LYS A 190 12.26 5.95 -2.07
CA LYS A 190 10.81 5.66 -2.09
C LYS A 190 10.09 6.36 -3.22
N PHE A 191 10.46 7.61 -3.51
CA PHE A 191 9.93 8.37 -4.63
C PHE A 191 10.22 7.66 -5.96
N CYS A 192 11.45 7.19 -6.17
CA CYS A 192 11.85 6.42 -7.36
C CYS A 192 11.02 5.13 -7.52
N ILE A 193 10.76 4.40 -6.42
CA ILE A 193 9.90 3.21 -6.45
C ILE A 193 8.47 3.57 -6.85
N LEU A 194 7.93 4.67 -6.30
CA LEU A 194 6.60 5.17 -6.67
C LEU A 194 6.55 5.54 -8.15
N VAL A 195 7.49 6.34 -8.64
CA VAL A 195 7.59 6.75 -10.05
C VAL A 195 7.69 5.53 -10.96
N ARG A 196 8.51 4.53 -10.61
CA ARG A 196 8.61 3.29 -11.39
C ARG A 196 7.31 2.48 -11.39
N SER A 197 6.59 2.47 -10.26
CA SER A 197 5.29 1.80 -10.15
C SER A 197 4.25 2.50 -11.02
N VAL A 198 4.23 3.84 -11.02
CA VAL A 198 3.38 4.67 -11.87
C VAL A 198 3.70 4.48 -13.35
N TYR A 199 4.99 4.56 -13.72
CA TYR A 199 5.44 4.34 -15.10
C TYR A 199 5.02 2.96 -15.61
N LYS A 200 5.23 1.92 -14.79
CA LYS A 200 4.80 0.57 -15.14
C LYS A 200 3.29 0.51 -15.36
N GLU A 201 2.47 1.15 -14.52
CA GLU A 201 1.02 1.14 -14.67
C GLU A 201 0.54 1.86 -15.94
N LEU A 202 1.16 3.00 -16.27
CA LEU A 202 0.89 3.76 -17.51
C LEU A 202 1.21 2.93 -18.75
N HIS A 203 2.32 2.20 -18.72
CA HIS A 203 2.81 1.42 -19.86
C HIS A 203 2.44 -0.07 -19.76
N ALA A 204 1.60 -0.50 -18.82
CA ALA A 204 1.22 -1.90 -18.72
C ALA A 204 0.21 -2.24 -19.82
N ASP A 205 0.57 -3.16 -20.72
CA ASP A 205 -0.43 -3.83 -21.52
C ASP A 205 -0.90 -5.09 -20.82
N HIS A 206 -2.19 -5.13 -20.52
CA HIS A 206 -2.87 -6.33 -20.07
C HIS A 206 -3.70 -6.84 -21.24
N GLU A 207 -3.05 -7.11 -22.37
CA GLU A 207 -3.62 -7.98 -23.38
C GLU A 207 -3.87 -9.35 -22.73
N THR A 208 -5.15 -9.62 -22.56
CA THR A 208 -5.71 -10.93 -22.27
C THR A 208 -5.18 -11.93 -23.28
N GLY A 209 -4.76 -13.11 -22.81
CA GLY A 209 -4.36 -14.22 -23.67
C GLY A 209 -5.41 -14.55 -24.72
N ALA A 210 -5.21 -14.04 -25.93
CA ALA A 210 -5.79 -14.51 -27.18
C ALA A 210 -4.76 -15.41 -27.88
N ALA A 211 -4.24 -16.39 -27.15
CA ALA A 211 -3.35 -17.43 -27.68
C ALA A 211 -3.55 -18.71 -26.85
N ASP A 212 -4.73 -19.31 -26.95
CA ASP A 212 -4.93 -20.76 -26.94
C ASP A 212 -6.38 -21.07 -27.30
N ASN A 213 -6.64 -21.08 -28.60
CA ASN A 213 -7.73 -21.84 -29.22
C ASN A 213 -7.34 -22.05 -30.68
N LYS A 214 -6.41 -22.98 -30.89
CA LYS A 214 -6.18 -23.66 -32.17
C LYS A 214 -5.61 -25.04 -31.90
#